data_AF-H5TFJ2-F1
#
_entry.id   AF-H5TFJ2-F1
#
_cell.length_a   1.000
_cell.length_b   1.000
_cell.length_c   1.000
_cell.angle_alpha   90.00
_cell.angle_beta   90.00
_cell.angle_gamma   90.00
#
_symmetry.space_group_name_H-M   'P 1'
#
loop_
_entity.id
_entity.type
_entity.pdbx_description
1 polymer ?
#
loop_
_entity_poly.entity_id
_entity_poly.type
_entity_poly.pdbx_seq_one_letter_code
_entity_poly.pdbx_strand_id
1 'polypeptide(L)'
;MEKLLIVVAAVLFIALVTDLAPRIRVPAPLVLVFVGAVIGIMPFVPAFHVDPEWILVGVLPPLLYSAAIGMPTMDFRRDFTAISTLSVVLVIISALVVGWFITLVIPGVTLATGVALGAIVSPTDAVATSIAKRMGVPPRVVAVLEGESMFNDASALVLLRAAIAATATTISFWGVALNFAWAVAGAVAIGAAVGVANLWVRSRMRDATANTVISFTVPYIAYVPAEAIGASGLVAAVTAGLITGAGAVRFLTPQHRISDMQNWRVVELIAEGAVFLLMGLELFTLMSDVHNDHEGVPNAVWIGLAVLGVVLVVRALYVVPLAWWLDRKRRRGDRIRPMLADFTVTPSDDVDRGQERRSRQWWRRAFRRRRTRDATRLANGELPPVSTDTAARINSRITRTLADIDYYAEAPLGPKESTIIVWAGMRGVVTVAAAQTLPLDTPGRPLLVLVAFVVAAASLLIQGGTLPWLIRTLRISNNSEEILAERRRLRAELDATAQQVMSESDTVRQIPWLRPRLEQASREADEDAEADAVTDPDDAPGGSGAAAAGVVPGGASTPYGLSFEERVQIRRMRREIIAAQRKRLLRLRSQGAYSSSALSRALGQLDAEEISLDMQRGS
;
A
#
# COMPACT_ATOMS: atom_id res chain seq x y z
N MET A 1 34.90 15.97 -6.52
CA MET A 1 35.02 14.79 -7.41
C MET A 1 34.86 13.49 -6.64
N GLU A 2 35.64 13.24 -5.58
CA GLU A 2 35.58 11.99 -4.80
C GLU A 2 34.20 11.64 -4.22
N LYS A 3 33.53 12.58 -3.53
CA LYS A 3 32.17 12.34 -3.00
C LYS A 3 31.15 11.97 -4.10
N LEU A 4 31.28 12.56 -5.29
CA LEU A 4 30.41 12.26 -6.43
C LEU A 4 30.67 10.86 -6.99
N LEU A 5 31.93 10.44 -7.06
CA LEU A 5 32.30 9.07 -7.44
C LEU A 5 31.72 8.05 -6.47
N ILE A 6 31.75 8.33 -5.16
CA ILE A 6 31.16 7.44 -4.13
C ILE A 6 29.66 7.31 -4.34
N VAL A 7 28.94 8.42 -4.56
CA VAL A 7 27.49 8.39 -4.79
C VAL A 7 27.16 7.61 -6.08
N VAL A 8 27.88 7.85 -7.17
CA VAL A 8 27.67 7.12 -8.43
C VAL A 8 27.96 5.63 -8.25
N ALA A 9 29.06 5.27 -7.59
CA ALA A 9 29.41 3.89 -7.30
C ALA A 9 28.35 3.21 -6.42
N ALA A 10 27.83 3.90 -5.40
CA ALA A 10 26.77 3.40 -4.55
C ALA A 10 25.48 3.12 -5.34
N VAL A 11 25.04 4.04 -6.20
CA VAL A 11 23.84 3.86 -7.03
C VAL A 11 24.01 2.68 -8.01
N LEU A 12 25.16 2.58 -8.68
CA LEU A 12 25.45 1.45 -9.57
C LEU A 12 25.51 0.12 -8.80
N PHE A 13 26.08 0.14 -7.59
CA PHE A 13 26.15 -1.02 -6.72
C PHE A 13 24.77 -1.48 -6.25
N ILE A 14 23.89 -0.55 -5.86
CA ILE A 14 22.49 -0.85 -5.52
C ILE A 14 21.80 -1.51 -6.70
N ALA A 15 21.91 -0.93 -7.91
CA ALA A 15 21.31 -1.51 -9.11
C ALA A 15 21.83 -2.93 -9.40
N LEU A 16 23.15 -3.15 -9.29
CA LEU A 16 23.78 -4.46 -9.48
C LEU A 16 23.26 -5.49 -8.46
N VAL A 17 23.22 -5.13 -7.18
CA VAL A 17 22.74 -6.03 -6.12
C VAL A 17 21.27 -6.36 -6.34
N THR A 18 20.44 -5.38 -6.72
CA THR A 18 19.02 -5.62 -6.98
C THR A 18 18.77 -6.56 -8.17
N ASP A 19 19.61 -6.52 -9.21
CA ASP A 19 19.53 -7.47 -10.33
C ASP A 19 20.03 -8.88 -9.93
N LEU A 20 21.07 -8.95 -9.10
CA LEU A 20 21.72 -10.22 -8.75
C LEU A 20 21.01 -10.97 -7.61
N ALA A 21 20.41 -10.24 -6.67
CA ALA A 21 19.76 -10.78 -5.47
C ALA A 21 18.67 -11.84 -5.75
N PRO A 22 17.78 -11.66 -6.77
CA PRO A 22 16.82 -12.69 -7.15
C PRO A 22 17.47 -14.02 -7.56
N ARG A 23 18.64 -13.99 -8.21
CA ARG A 23 19.35 -15.20 -8.67
C ARG A 23 19.83 -16.08 -7.50
N ILE A 24 20.20 -15.44 -6.39
CA ILE A 24 20.61 -16.13 -5.16
C ILE A 24 19.44 -16.36 -4.18
N ARG A 25 18.20 -15.99 -4.55
CA ARG A 25 16.98 -16.12 -3.73
C ARG A 25 17.05 -15.41 -2.36
N VAL A 26 17.82 -14.33 -2.27
CA VAL A 26 17.96 -13.50 -1.06
C VAL A 26 17.39 -12.10 -1.35
N PRO A 27 16.68 -11.45 -0.41
CA PRO A 27 16.24 -10.06 -0.58
C PRO A 27 17.43 -9.09 -0.72
N ALA A 28 17.37 -8.18 -1.69
CA ALA A 28 18.43 -7.20 -1.94
C ALA A 28 18.84 -6.36 -0.71
N PRO A 29 17.90 -5.88 0.15
CA PRO A 29 18.26 -5.18 1.38
C PRO A 29 19.24 -5.94 2.29
N LEU A 30 19.09 -7.27 2.41
CA LEU A 30 19.99 -8.08 3.25
C LEU A 30 21.41 -8.09 2.69
N VAL A 31 21.53 -8.18 1.36
CA VAL A 31 22.82 -8.17 0.66
C VAL A 31 23.48 -6.80 0.81
N LEU A 32 22.72 -5.72 0.69
CA LEU A 32 23.23 -4.35 0.84
C LEU A 32 23.76 -4.07 2.24
N VAL A 33 23.02 -4.47 3.29
CA VAL A 33 23.49 -4.34 4.68
C VAL A 33 24.74 -5.17 4.91
N PHE A 34 24.76 -6.43 4.45
CA PHE A 34 25.92 -7.32 4.62
C PHE A 34 27.17 -6.76 3.91
N VAL A 35 27.04 -6.35 2.65
CA VAL A 35 28.18 -5.80 1.91
C VAL A 35 28.61 -4.45 2.48
N GLY A 36 27.67 -3.60 2.87
CA GLY A 36 27.97 -2.34 3.57
C GLY A 36 28.78 -2.56 4.85
N ALA A 37 28.41 -3.57 5.66
CA ALA A 37 29.15 -3.95 6.86
C ALA A 37 30.56 -4.45 6.55
N VAL A 38 30.72 -5.30 5.53
CA VAL A 38 32.04 -5.78 5.09
C VAL A 38 32.92 -4.64 4.61
N ILE A 39 32.36 -3.69 3.85
CA ILE A 39 33.08 -2.49 3.40
C ILE A 39 33.45 -1.59 4.59
N GLY A 40 32.54 -1.40 5.55
CA GLY A 40 32.76 -0.56 6.72
C GLY A 40 33.89 -1.03 7.63
N ILE A 41 34.19 -2.34 7.64
CA ILE A 41 35.31 -2.94 8.40
C ILE A 41 36.67 -2.67 7.72
N MET A 42 36.69 -2.30 6.44
CA MET A 42 37.95 -2.15 5.69
C MET A 42 38.73 -0.90 6.18
N PRO A 43 40.02 -1.03 6.50
CA PRO A 43 40.80 0.02 7.17
C PRO A 43 41.05 1.28 6.31
N PHE A 44 40.82 1.19 5.00
CA PHE A 44 40.98 2.29 4.06
C PHE A 44 39.68 3.07 3.81
N VAL A 45 38.55 2.61 4.36
CA VAL A 45 37.27 3.33 4.26
C VAL A 45 37.14 4.26 5.46
N PRO A 46 37.03 5.59 5.27
CA PRO A 46 36.85 6.52 6.37
C PRO A 46 35.56 6.24 7.15
N ALA A 47 35.57 6.52 8.46
CA ALA A 47 34.36 6.48 9.28
C ALA A 47 33.28 7.38 8.67
N PHE A 48 32.14 6.77 8.33
CA PHE A 48 31.03 7.47 7.69
C PHE A 48 29.97 7.80 8.73
N HIS A 49 29.52 9.05 8.74
CA HIS A 49 28.44 9.52 9.60
C HIS A 49 27.41 10.25 8.74
N VAL A 50 26.17 9.76 8.74
CA VAL A 50 25.06 10.44 8.08
C VAL A 50 24.33 11.30 9.08
N ASP A 51 24.15 12.59 8.75
CA ASP A 51 23.26 13.43 9.54
C ASP A 51 21.82 12.88 9.42
N PRO A 52 21.16 12.54 10.54
CA PRO A 52 19.82 11.94 10.54
C PRO A 52 18.79 12.78 9.80
N GLU A 53 18.97 14.10 9.75
CA GLU A 53 18.07 14.99 9.02
C GLU A 53 18.00 14.67 7.53
N TRP A 54 19.10 14.22 6.91
CA TRP A 54 19.07 13.78 5.50
C TRP A 54 18.17 12.57 5.30
N ILE A 55 18.14 11.65 6.25
CA ILE A 55 17.28 10.46 6.14
C ILE A 55 15.83 10.83 6.47
N LEU A 56 15.60 11.53 7.58
CA LEU A 56 14.26 11.85 8.07
C LEU A 56 13.52 12.88 7.22
N VAL A 57 14.22 13.88 6.70
CA VAL A 57 13.64 14.95 5.88
C VAL A 57 13.84 14.66 4.40
N GLY A 58 15.02 14.18 4.01
CA GLY A 58 15.34 13.93 2.60
C GLY A 58 14.70 12.65 2.05
N VAL A 59 14.84 11.52 2.76
CA VAL A 59 14.52 10.18 2.23
C VAL A 59 13.14 9.68 2.64
N LEU A 60 12.75 9.85 3.91
CA LEU A 60 11.48 9.31 4.43
C LEU A 60 10.22 9.89 3.77
N PRO A 61 10.05 11.21 3.57
CA PRO A 61 8.81 11.74 3.01
C PRO A 61 8.53 11.20 1.59
N PRO A 62 9.50 11.14 0.66
CA PRO A 62 9.34 10.46 -0.62
C PRO A 62 8.94 8.98 -0.50
N LEU A 63 9.60 8.20 0.37
CA LEU A 63 9.32 6.77 0.55
C LEU A 63 7.91 6.52 1.12
N LEU A 64 7.53 7.27 2.14
CA LEU A 64 6.20 7.15 2.73
C LEU A 64 5.11 7.61 1.77
N TYR A 65 5.39 8.62 0.95
CA TYR A 65 4.47 9.08 -0.10
C TYR A 65 4.33 8.06 -1.24
N SER A 66 5.43 7.43 -1.69
CA SER A 66 5.37 6.40 -2.73
C SER A 66 4.58 5.18 -2.28
N ALA A 67 4.82 4.70 -1.04
CA ALA A 67 4.04 3.64 -0.41
C ALA A 67 2.55 4.02 -0.33
N ALA A 68 2.24 5.26 0.06
CA ALA A 68 0.87 5.76 0.16
C ALA A 68 0.13 5.84 -1.19
N ILE A 69 0.80 6.23 -2.28
CA ILE A 69 0.18 6.24 -3.62
C ILE A 69 -0.10 4.82 -4.11
N GLY A 70 0.85 3.91 -3.88
CA GLY A 70 0.75 2.51 -4.31
C GLY A 70 -0.30 1.69 -3.55
N MET A 71 -0.78 2.22 -2.42
CA MET A 71 -1.67 1.49 -1.52
C MET A 71 -3.03 1.14 -2.16
N PRO A 72 -3.46 -0.14 -2.13
CA PRO A 72 -4.80 -0.55 -2.59
C PRO A 72 -5.91 0.10 -1.75
N THR A 73 -6.46 1.21 -2.22
CA THR A 73 -7.35 2.06 -1.42
C THR A 73 -8.64 1.40 -0.94
N MET A 74 -9.13 0.39 -1.68
CA MET A 74 -10.32 -0.37 -1.27
C MET A 74 -10.01 -1.25 -0.06
N ASP A 75 -8.91 -1.98 -0.13
CA ASP A 75 -8.46 -2.92 0.91
C ASP A 75 -8.07 -2.12 2.16
N PHE A 76 -7.36 -1.00 1.98
CA PHE A 76 -7.08 -0.04 3.05
C PHE A 76 -8.34 0.42 3.78
N ARG A 77 -9.41 0.80 3.03
CA ARG A 77 -10.67 1.25 3.65
C ARG A 77 -11.39 0.11 4.38
N ARG A 78 -11.33 -1.12 3.86
CA ARG A 78 -11.93 -2.30 4.48
C ARG A 78 -11.22 -2.66 5.78
N ASP A 79 -9.89 -2.66 5.76
CA ASP A 79 -9.05 -3.02 6.90
C ASP A 79 -8.55 -1.81 7.73
N PHE A 80 -9.15 -0.64 7.54
CA PHE A 80 -8.74 0.61 8.22
C PHE A 80 -8.66 0.46 9.74
N THR A 81 -9.58 -0.29 10.35
CA THR A 81 -9.54 -0.57 11.79
C THR A 81 -8.32 -1.41 12.16
N ALA A 82 -8.01 -2.47 11.41
CA ALA A 82 -6.84 -3.29 11.69
C ALA A 82 -5.55 -2.47 11.54
N ILE A 83 -5.42 -1.75 10.43
CA ILE A 83 -4.25 -0.92 10.12
C ILE A 83 -4.05 0.17 11.17
N SER A 84 -5.07 0.98 11.46
CA SER A 84 -4.96 2.08 12.43
C SER A 84 -4.56 1.59 13.83
N THR A 85 -5.13 0.46 14.25
CA THR A 85 -4.88 -0.12 15.55
C THR A 85 -3.47 -0.74 15.65
N LEU A 86 -2.96 -1.35 14.56
CA LEU A 86 -1.59 -1.84 14.47
C LEU A 86 -0.54 -0.71 14.33
N SER A 87 -0.86 0.38 13.63
CA SER A 87 0.09 1.48 13.39
C SER A 87 0.18 2.51 14.52
N VAL A 88 -0.84 2.63 15.37
CA VAL A 88 -0.87 3.66 16.42
C VAL A 88 -0.88 3.02 17.81
N VAL A 89 -1.87 2.16 18.08
CA VAL A 89 -2.08 1.62 19.43
C VAL A 89 -0.98 0.62 19.79
N LEU A 90 -0.67 -0.32 18.89
CA LEU A 90 0.43 -1.25 19.10
C LEU A 90 1.78 -0.51 19.20
N VAL A 91 1.97 0.60 18.46
CA VAL A 91 3.20 1.38 18.52
C VAL A 91 3.38 2.03 19.89
N ILE A 92 2.32 2.64 20.42
CA ILE A 92 2.31 3.24 21.77
C ILE A 92 2.55 2.16 22.83
N ILE A 93 1.85 1.02 22.75
CA ILE A 93 2.03 -0.08 23.71
C ILE A 93 3.46 -0.61 23.67
N SER A 94 4.00 -0.83 22.47
CA SER A 94 5.36 -1.35 22.29
C SER A 94 6.39 -0.36 22.84
N ALA A 95 6.24 0.93 22.56
CA ALA A 95 7.15 1.96 23.06
C ALA A 95 7.13 2.09 24.58
N LEU A 96 5.94 1.99 25.21
CA LEU A 96 5.80 2.02 26.67
C LEU A 96 6.41 0.77 27.32
N VAL A 97 6.13 -0.43 26.77
CA VAL A 97 6.65 -1.69 27.31
C VAL A 97 8.17 -1.78 27.14
N VAL A 98 8.69 -1.45 25.96
CA VAL A 98 10.15 -1.40 25.72
C VAL A 98 10.78 -0.32 26.59
N GLY A 99 10.18 0.86 26.69
CA GLY A 99 10.72 1.93 27.50
C GLY A 99 10.81 1.56 28.98
N TRP A 100 9.78 0.92 29.51
CA TRP A 100 9.82 0.36 30.85
C TRP A 100 10.90 -0.71 31.00
N PHE A 101 11.02 -1.64 30.05
CA PHE A 101 12.08 -2.65 30.04
C PHE A 101 13.48 -2.02 30.05
N ILE A 102 13.73 -1.01 29.23
CA ILE A 102 15.02 -0.32 29.15
C ILE A 102 15.37 0.37 30.47
N THR A 103 14.41 1.04 31.13
CA THR A 103 14.68 1.66 32.45
C THR A 103 15.07 0.66 33.53
N LEU A 104 14.65 -0.60 33.40
CA LEU A 104 15.02 -1.67 34.35
C LEU A 104 16.40 -2.24 34.06
N VAL A 105 16.79 -2.31 32.79
CA VAL A 105 18.02 -2.99 32.34
C VAL A 105 19.21 -2.05 32.30
N ILE A 106 19.02 -0.78 31.93
CA ILE A 106 20.09 0.20 31.80
C ILE A 106 19.98 1.23 32.94
N PRO A 107 20.85 1.14 33.97
CA PRO A 107 20.86 2.10 35.06
C PRO A 107 21.10 3.53 34.55
N GLY A 108 20.35 4.50 35.09
CA GLY A 108 20.51 5.92 34.74
C GLY A 108 19.65 6.40 33.56
N VAL A 109 18.98 5.49 32.83
CA VAL A 109 18.04 5.87 31.77
C VAL A 109 16.67 6.20 32.36
N THR A 110 16.13 7.38 32.04
CA THR A 110 14.79 7.80 32.48
C THR A 110 13.68 7.09 31.70
N LEU A 111 12.46 7.04 32.23
CA LEU A 111 11.32 6.48 31.51
C LEU A 111 11.06 7.20 30.18
N ALA A 112 11.23 8.52 30.12
CA ALA A 112 11.05 9.27 28.89
C ALA A 112 12.10 8.89 27.83
N THR A 113 13.37 8.75 28.22
CA THR A 113 14.44 8.25 27.32
C THR A 113 14.19 6.79 26.90
N GLY A 114 13.74 5.94 27.82
CA GLY A 114 13.36 4.57 27.52
C GLY A 114 12.21 4.52 26.51
N VAL A 115 11.15 5.32 26.71
CA VAL A 115 10.01 5.41 25.79
C VAL A 115 10.43 5.98 24.44
N ALA A 116 11.37 6.93 24.40
CA ALA A 116 11.99 7.41 23.17
C ALA A 116 12.67 6.26 22.41
N LEU A 117 13.51 5.45 23.07
CA LEU A 117 14.11 4.26 22.45
C LEU A 117 13.04 3.26 22.01
N GLY A 118 12.02 3.01 22.85
CA GLY A 118 10.90 2.15 22.54
C GLY A 118 10.13 2.62 21.31
N ALA A 119 9.94 3.93 21.13
CA ALA A 119 9.35 4.52 19.95
C ALA A 119 10.25 4.31 18.72
N ILE A 120 11.58 4.40 18.87
CA ILE A 120 12.55 4.17 17.79
C ILE A 120 12.52 2.74 17.25
N VAL A 121 12.38 1.72 18.12
CA VAL A 121 12.38 0.29 17.71
C VAL A 121 11.00 -0.31 17.42
N SER A 122 9.94 0.48 17.56
CA SER A 122 8.55 0.08 17.28
C SER A 122 8.19 0.06 15.78
N PRO A 123 8.67 1.03 14.94
CA PRO A 123 8.61 1.03 13.49
C PRO A 123 8.84 -0.31 12.81
N THR A 124 8.02 -0.58 11.81
CA THR A 124 8.08 -1.79 11.00
C THR A 124 8.33 -1.45 9.55
N ASP A 125 9.21 -2.20 8.92
CA ASP A 125 9.77 -1.88 7.61
C ASP A 125 8.99 -2.48 6.44
N ALA A 126 8.97 -1.76 5.32
CA ALA A 126 8.32 -2.14 4.07
C ALA A 126 8.95 -3.38 3.41
N VAL A 127 10.20 -3.74 3.78
CA VAL A 127 10.89 -4.94 3.27
C VAL A 127 10.05 -6.22 3.48
N ALA A 128 9.30 -6.30 4.57
CA ALA A 128 8.46 -7.47 4.82
C ALA A 128 7.31 -7.58 3.83
N THR A 129 6.74 -6.44 3.48
CA THR A 129 5.70 -6.32 2.47
C THR A 129 6.23 -6.71 1.09
N SER A 130 7.46 -6.31 0.72
CA SER A 130 8.05 -6.67 -0.58
C SER A 130 8.33 -8.18 -0.69
N ILE A 131 8.79 -8.82 0.40
CA ILE A 131 8.92 -10.28 0.49
C ILE A 131 7.55 -10.96 0.40
N ALA A 132 6.55 -10.48 1.15
CA ALA A 132 5.21 -11.05 1.15
C ALA A 132 4.53 -10.95 -0.24
N LYS A 133 4.68 -9.81 -0.92
CA LYS A 133 4.20 -9.60 -2.31
C LYS A 133 4.80 -10.62 -3.27
N ARG A 134 6.14 -10.80 -3.23
CA ARG A 134 6.85 -11.77 -4.09
C ARG A 134 6.48 -13.23 -3.79
N MET A 135 6.10 -13.53 -2.56
CA MET A 135 5.74 -14.89 -2.14
C MET A 135 4.25 -15.21 -2.35
N GLY A 136 3.48 -14.32 -3.00
CA GLY A 136 2.08 -14.53 -3.32
C GLY A 136 1.16 -14.52 -2.09
N VAL A 137 1.53 -13.83 -1.01
CA VAL A 137 0.65 -13.69 0.17
C VAL A 137 -0.64 -12.95 -0.22
N PRO A 138 -1.82 -13.30 0.35
CA PRO A 138 -3.09 -12.69 -0.02
C PRO A 138 -3.06 -11.15 0.00
N PRO A 139 -3.71 -10.46 -0.96
CA PRO A 139 -3.68 -9.01 -1.09
C PRO A 139 -4.07 -8.26 0.18
N ARG A 140 -4.99 -8.82 0.96
CA ARG A 140 -5.41 -8.26 2.25
C ARG A 140 -4.29 -8.21 3.28
N VAL A 141 -3.50 -9.28 3.42
CA VAL A 141 -2.37 -9.31 4.37
C VAL A 141 -1.30 -8.32 3.94
N VAL A 142 -1.02 -8.26 2.62
CA VAL A 142 -0.11 -7.27 2.05
C VAL A 142 -0.60 -5.84 2.35
N ALA A 143 -1.88 -5.54 2.13
CA ALA A 143 -2.47 -4.23 2.42
C ALA A 143 -2.40 -3.86 3.91
N VAL A 144 -2.57 -4.85 4.80
CA VAL A 144 -2.41 -4.65 6.25
C VAL A 144 -0.95 -4.34 6.61
N LEU A 145 0.02 -5.09 6.08
CA LEU A 145 1.46 -4.86 6.33
C LEU A 145 1.96 -3.53 5.76
N GLU A 146 1.54 -3.19 4.54
CA GLU A 146 1.87 -1.93 3.87
C GLU A 146 1.26 -0.73 4.60
N GLY A 147 -0.01 -0.87 5.02
CA GLY A 147 -0.67 0.14 5.83
C GLY A 147 -0.04 0.30 7.21
N GLU A 148 0.34 -0.82 7.83
CA GLU A 148 0.99 -0.82 9.13
C GLU A 148 2.29 -0.01 9.09
N SER A 149 3.24 -0.43 8.24
CA SER A 149 4.57 0.17 8.09
C SER A 149 4.51 1.66 7.78
N MET A 150 3.68 2.06 6.81
CA MET A 150 3.54 3.46 6.38
C MET A 150 3.09 4.42 7.51
N PHE A 151 2.17 4.01 8.38
CA PHE A 151 1.69 4.86 9.49
C PHE A 151 2.49 4.69 10.78
N ASN A 152 3.13 3.54 10.97
CA ASN A 152 3.93 3.23 12.16
C ASN A 152 5.10 4.21 12.27
N ASP A 153 5.87 4.40 11.19
CA ASP A 153 7.02 5.31 11.16
C ASP A 153 6.66 6.72 11.61
N ALA A 154 5.53 7.22 11.09
CA ALA A 154 5.04 8.54 11.42
C ALA A 154 4.56 8.62 12.89
N SER A 155 3.86 7.60 13.37
CA SER A 155 3.38 7.54 14.76
C SER A 155 4.52 7.43 15.77
N ALA A 156 5.54 6.65 15.43
CA ALA A 156 6.76 6.46 16.21
C ALA A 156 7.56 7.74 16.35
N LEU A 157 7.77 8.50 15.27
CA LEU A 157 8.49 9.76 15.32
C LEU A 157 7.74 10.85 16.10
N VAL A 158 6.40 10.86 16.02
CA VAL A 158 5.58 11.74 16.88
C VAL A 158 5.75 11.35 18.35
N LEU A 159 5.73 10.06 18.67
CA LEU A 159 5.93 9.56 20.04
C LEU A 159 7.35 9.82 20.55
N LEU A 160 8.36 9.69 19.70
CA LEU A 160 9.76 10.01 20.00
C LEU A 160 9.91 11.48 20.39
N ARG A 161 9.40 12.40 19.57
CA ARG A 161 9.46 13.85 19.87
C ARG A 161 8.71 14.17 21.17
N ALA A 162 7.56 13.55 21.38
CA ALA A 162 6.81 13.71 22.62
C ALA A 162 7.59 13.21 23.85
N ALA A 163 8.30 12.09 23.72
CA ALA A 163 9.14 11.54 24.78
C ALA A 163 10.37 12.43 25.07
N ILE A 164 11.05 12.94 24.03
CA ILE A 164 12.15 13.90 24.18
C ILE A 164 11.66 15.22 24.79
N ALA A 165 10.49 15.73 24.38
CA ALA A 165 9.92 16.92 25.01
C ALA A 165 9.63 16.72 26.51
N ALA A 166 9.22 15.50 26.90
CA ALA A 166 8.99 15.14 28.29
C ALA A 166 10.27 14.99 29.13
N THR A 167 11.46 14.83 28.53
CA THR A 167 12.73 14.90 29.28
C THR A 167 13.11 16.35 29.59
N ALA A 168 12.81 17.27 28.68
CA ALA A 168 13.18 18.68 28.81
C ALA A 168 12.24 19.48 29.72
N THR A 169 10.99 19.04 29.92
CA THR A 169 9.99 19.80 30.67
C THR A 169 9.03 18.88 31.41
N THR A 170 8.55 19.31 32.59
CA THR A 170 7.50 18.61 33.34
C THR A 170 6.13 18.80 32.65
N ILE A 171 5.90 18.05 31.57
CA ILE A 171 4.64 18.09 30.82
C ILE A 171 3.65 17.12 31.48
N SER A 172 2.41 17.57 31.70
CA SER A 172 1.35 16.67 32.17
C SER A 172 1.01 15.63 31.11
N PHE A 173 0.57 14.43 31.53
CA PHE A 173 0.12 13.37 30.61
C PHE A 173 -0.90 13.86 29.58
N TRP A 174 -1.86 14.70 30.01
CA TRP A 174 -2.86 15.29 29.14
C TRP A 174 -2.26 16.25 28.10
N GLY A 175 -1.21 17.00 28.46
CA GLY A 175 -0.48 17.83 27.51
C GLY A 175 0.19 17.01 26.41
N VAL A 176 0.83 15.90 26.76
CA VAL A 176 1.43 14.96 25.80
C VAL A 176 0.37 14.37 24.87
N ALA A 177 -0.77 13.92 25.41
CA ALA A 177 -1.85 13.35 24.62
C ALA A 177 -2.49 14.38 23.67
N LEU A 178 -2.70 15.62 24.12
CA LEU A 178 -3.23 16.70 23.28
C LEU A 178 -2.24 17.11 22.18
N ASN A 179 -0.94 17.21 22.49
CA ASN A 179 0.09 17.50 21.50
C ASN A 179 0.18 16.39 20.45
N PHE A 180 0.10 15.12 20.87
CA PHE A 180 0.03 13.99 19.95
C PHE A 180 -1.21 14.08 19.05
N ALA A 181 -2.39 14.35 19.62
CA ALA A 181 -3.63 14.48 18.87
C ALA A 181 -3.58 15.65 17.87
N TRP A 182 -3.02 16.79 18.28
CA TRP A 182 -2.79 17.94 17.40
C TRP A 182 -1.81 17.59 16.28
N ALA A 183 -0.71 16.91 16.60
CA ALA A 183 0.32 16.56 15.63
C ALA A 183 -0.23 15.68 14.50
N VAL A 184 -1.12 14.73 14.84
CA VAL A 184 -1.80 13.86 13.87
C VAL A 184 -2.92 14.61 13.15
N ALA A 185 -3.81 15.29 13.86
CA ALA A 185 -4.97 15.95 13.26
C ALA A 185 -4.58 17.10 12.30
N GLY A 186 -3.62 17.94 12.71
CA GLY A 186 -3.08 19.01 11.88
C GLY A 186 -2.40 18.47 10.62
N ALA A 187 -1.63 17.38 10.76
CA ALA A 187 -0.98 16.73 9.63
C ALA A 187 -1.98 16.14 8.63
N VAL A 188 -3.03 15.47 9.11
CA VAL A 188 -4.09 14.93 8.27
C VAL A 188 -4.82 16.05 7.53
N ALA A 189 -5.10 17.18 8.19
CA ALA A 189 -5.75 18.33 7.54
C ALA A 189 -4.89 18.94 6.43
N ILE A 190 -3.59 19.18 6.69
CA ILE A 190 -2.65 19.73 5.72
C ILE A 190 -2.42 18.76 4.57
N GLY A 191 -2.11 17.50 4.88
CA GLY A 191 -1.93 16.45 3.87
C GLY A 191 -3.17 16.27 3.00
N ALA A 192 -4.37 16.42 3.57
CA ALA A 192 -5.61 16.40 2.81
C ALA A 192 -5.78 17.57 1.87
N ALA A 193 -5.51 18.79 2.34
CA ALA A 193 -5.53 19.98 1.51
C ALA A 193 -4.51 19.86 0.35
N VAL A 194 -3.26 19.47 0.66
CA VAL A 194 -2.18 19.31 -0.33
C VAL A 194 -2.50 18.19 -1.33
N GLY A 195 -3.02 17.04 -0.89
CA GLY A 195 -3.39 15.94 -1.78
C GLY A 195 -4.51 16.31 -2.75
N VAL A 196 -5.53 17.04 -2.29
CA VAL A 196 -6.61 17.54 -3.17
C VAL A 196 -6.09 18.59 -4.15
N ALA A 197 -5.29 19.55 -3.65
CA ALA A 197 -4.67 20.57 -4.49
C ALA A 197 -3.77 19.94 -5.56
N ASN A 198 -2.96 18.94 -5.19
CA ASN A 198 -2.10 18.18 -6.08
C ASN A 198 -2.89 17.57 -7.24
N LEU A 199 -3.96 16.83 -6.97
CA LEU A 199 -4.81 16.25 -8.03
C LEU A 199 -5.44 17.32 -8.91
N TRP A 200 -5.86 18.45 -8.33
CA TRP A 200 -6.45 19.55 -9.06
C TRP A 200 -5.43 20.24 -10.00
N VAL A 201 -4.20 20.47 -9.55
CA VAL A 201 -3.13 21.04 -10.39
C VAL A 201 -2.72 20.03 -11.46
N ARG A 202 -2.40 18.79 -11.07
CA ARG A 202 -1.90 17.75 -11.97
C ARG A 202 -2.90 17.35 -13.05
N SER A 203 -4.20 17.36 -12.76
CA SER A 203 -5.25 17.09 -13.77
C SER A 203 -5.37 18.15 -14.87
N ARG A 204 -4.80 19.34 -14.68
CA ARG A 204 -4.75 20.41 -15.70
C ARG A 204 -3.50 20.38 -16.57
N MET A 205 -2.46 19.68 -16.13
CA MET A 205 -1.21 19.60 -16.89
C MET A 205 -1.34 18.57 -18.00
N ARG A 206 -0.85 18.90 -19.19
CA ARG A 206 -0.83 17.95 -20.31
C ARG A 206 0.45 17.14 -20.34
N ASP A 207 1.58 17.80 -20.10
CA ASP A 207 2.92 17.20 -20.10
C ASP A 207 3.13 16.25 -18.91
N ALA A 208 3.50 15.00 -19.20
CA ALA A 208 3.78 13.97 -18.20
C ALA A 208 5.08 14.22 -17.42
N THR A 209 6.09 14.82 -18.03
CA THR A 209 7.37 15.13 -17.38
C THR A 209 7.18 16.25 -16.35
N ALA A 210 6.54 17.35 -16.75
CA ALA A 210 6.22 18.43 -15.82
C ALA A 210 5.30 17.96 -14.67
N ASN A 211 4.37 17.06 -14.97
CA ASN A 211 3.49 16.45 -13.98
C ASN A 211 4.26 15.56 -12.98
N THR A 212 5.28 14.83 -13.45
CA THR A 212 6.19 14.03 -12.60
C THR A 212 7.00 14.93 -11.68
N VAL A 213 7.51 16.06 -12.17
CA VAL A 213 8.24 17.04 -11.33
C VAL A 213 7.37 17.51 -10.17
N ILE A 214 6.09 17.84 -10.43
CA ILE A 214 5.15 18.17 -9.35
C ILE A 214 5.04 17.00 -8.38
N SER A 215 4.86 15.77 -8.87
CA SER A 215 4.75 14.59 -8.00
C SER A 215 5.91 14.48 -7.01
N PHE A 216 7.16 14.70 -7.43
CA PHE A 216 8.33 14.65 -6.53
C PHE A 216 8.36 15.76 -5.47
N THR A 217 7.69 16.89 -5.71
CA THR A 217 7.63 17.99 -4.75
C THR A 217 6.51 17.83 -3.71
N VAL A 218 5.46 17.07 -4.01
CA VAL A 218 4.28 16.91 -3.14
C VAL A 218 4.61 16.43 -1.71
N PRO A 219 5.49 15.42 -1.50
CA PRO A 219 5.84 15.00 -0.14
C PRO A 219 6.37 16.15 0.71
N TYR A 220 7.23 16.99 0.13
CA TYR A 220 7.85 18.12 0.82
C TYR A 220 6.87 19.29 1.01
N ILE A 221 6.01 19.55 0.01
CA ILE A 221 4.94 20.56 0.11
C ILE A 221 3.94 20.20 1.22
N ALA A 222 3.72 18.90 1.48
CA ALA A 222 2.93 18.45 2.63
C ALA A 222 3.72 18.51 3.95
N TYR A 223 4.99 18.10 3.92
CA TYR A 223 5.85 17.98 5.10
C TYR A 223 6.17 19.33 5.75
N VAL A 224 6.72 20.28 4.98
CA VAL A 224 7.25 21.55 5.50
C VAL A 224 6.22 22.39 6.25
N PRO A 225 5.02 22.70 5.70
CA PRO A 225 4.05 23.51 6.42
C PRO A 225 3.45 22.78 7.64
N ALA A 226 3.40 21.45 7.63
CA ALA A 226 2.96 20.68 8.79
C ALA A 226 3.97 20.79 9.93
N GLU A 227 5.26 20.60 9.66
CA GLU A 227 6.32 20.79 10.66
C GLU A 227 6.35 22.23 11.21
N ALA A 228 6.15 23.23 10.36
CA ALA A 228 6.17 24.64 10.77
C ALA A 228 5.12 24.99 11.85
N ILE A 229 4.03 24.23 11.96
CA ILE A 229 2.98 24.41 12.98
C ILE A 229 3.02 23.35 14.09
N GLY A 230 4.10 22.58 14.18
CA GLY A 230 4.25 21.49 15.14
C GLY A 230 3.39 20.26 14.84
N ALA A 231 2.89 20.12 13.60
CA ALA A 231 2.23 18.91 13.14
C ALA A 231 3.22 17.93 12.51
N SER A 232 2.84 16.65 12.39
CA SER A 232 3.73 15.62 11.82
C SER A 232 3.86 15.76 10.30
N GLY A 233 5.02 16.21 9.81
CA GLY A 233 5.27 16.31 8.38
C GLY A 233 5.13 14.99 7.62
N LEU A 234 5.54 13.88 8.25
CA LEU A 234 5.45 12.55 7.66
C LEU A 234 4.00 12.06 7.52
N VAL A 235 3.15 12.26 8.55
CA VAL A 235 1.70 11.96 8.45
C VAL A 235 1.06 12.81 7.36
N ALA A 236 1.49 14.06 7.18
CA ALA A 236 0.97 14.93 6.13
C ALA A 236 1.34 14.41 4.73
N ALA A 237 2.60 13.99 4.53
CA ALA A 237 3.06 13.36 3.28
C ALA A 237 2.29 12.07 2.96
N VAL A 238 2.14 11.17 3.94
CA VAL A 238 1.33 9.93 3.82
C VAL A 238 -0.11 10.25 3.43
N THR A 239 -0.72 11.21 4.11
CA THR A 239 -2.12 11.60 3.85
C THR A 239 -2.28 12.17 2.44
N ALA A 240 -1.34 13.01 1.99
CA ALA A 240 -1.33 13.54 0.63
C ALA A 240 -1.17 12.42 -0.41
N GLY A 241 -0.33 11.42 -0.14
CA GLY A 241 -0.14 10.25 -0.99
C GLY A 241 -1.40 9.39 -1.10
N LEU A 242 -2.06 9.09 0.02
CA LEU A 242 -3.30 8.29 0.05
C LEU A 242 -4.44 8.96 -0.74
N ILE A 243 -4.57 10.28 -0.64
CA ILE A 243 -5.57 11.03 -1.40
C ILE A 243 -5.22 11.06 -2.87
N THR A 244 -3.93 11.25 -3.19
CA THR A 244 -3.45 11.21 -4.58
C THR A 244 -3.71 9.83 -5.20
N GLY A 245 -3.33 8.73 -4.54
CA GLY A 245 -3.57 7.36 -5.02
C GLY A 245 -5.07 7.03 -5.16
N ALA A 246 -5.91 7.47 -4.22
CA ALA A 246 -7.37 7.30 -4.31
C ALA A 246 -7.99 8.07 -5.47
N GLY A 247 -7.47 9.26 -5.80
CA GLY A 247 -7.95 10.11 -6.88
C GLY A 247 -7.33 9.83 -8.25
N ALA A 248 -6.18 9.15 -8.31
CA ALA A 248 -5.36 9.00 -9.52
C ALA A 248 -6.15 8.47 -10.73
N VAL A 249 -6.98 7.45 -10.53
CA VAL A 249 -7.78 6.83 -11.63
C VAL A 249 -8.85 7.78 -12.16
N ARG A 250 -9.35 8.70 -11.33
CA ARG A 250 -10.43 9.62 -11.69
C ARG A 250 -9.91 10.92 -12.32
N PHE A 251 -8.76 11.41 -11.87
CA PHE A 251 -8.27 12.74 -12.20
C PHE A 251 -7.02 12.77 -13.07
N LEU A 252 -6.18 11.73 -13.04
CA LEU A 252 -4.94 11.68 -13.81
C LEU A 252 -5.15 10.91 -15.12
N THR A 253 -4.36 11.24 -16.13
CA THR A 253 -4.33 10.51 -17.40
C THR A 253 -3.57 9.18 -17.25
N PRO A 254 -3.76 8.19 -18.14
CA PRO A 254 -2.97 6.96 -18.16
C PRO A 254 -1.46 7.21 -18.19
N GLN A 255 -1.02 8.13 -19.04
CA GLN A 255 0.39 8.49 -19.19
C GLN A 255 0.98 9.01 -17.88
N HIS A 256 0.26 9.89 -17.16
CA HIS A 256 0.70 10.38 -15.86
C HIS A 256 0.80 9.27 -14.82
N ARG A 257 -0.18 8.35 -14.78
CA ARG A 257 -0.17 7.22 -13.83
C ARG A 257 1.00 6.27 -14.05
N ILE A 258 1.27 5.90 -15.31
CA ILE A 258 2.38 5.01 -15.65
C ILE A 258 3.73 5.68 -15.36
N SER A 259 3.87 6.96 -15.73
CA SER A 259 5.06 7.76 -15.41
C SER A 259 5.30 7.81 -13.90
N ASP A 260 4.27 8.12 -13.10
CA ASP A 260 4.37 8.12 -11.64
C ASP A 260 4.84 6.77 -11.10
N MET A 261 4.19 5.67 -11.50
CA MET A 261 4.52 4.33 -11.00
C MET A 261 5.98 3.95 -11.29
N GLN A 262 6.46 4.22 -12.50
CA GLN A 262 7.84 3.91 -12.88
C GLN A 262 8.84 4.78 -12.13
N ASN A 263 8.61 6.09 -12.09
CA ASN A 263 9.53 7.04 -11.48
C ASN A 263 9.62 6.85 -9.95
N TRP A 264 8.49 6.61 -9.28
CA TRP A 264 8.49 6.33 -7.84
C TRP A 264 9.19 5.02 -7.49
N ARG A 265 9.07 3.98 -8.33
CA ARG A 265 9.79 2.72 -8.13
C ARG A 265 11.31 2.89 -8.24
N VAL A 266 11.78 3.77 -9.13
CA VAL A 266 13.21 4.11 -9.24
C VAL A 266 13.68 4.87 -7.99
N VAL A 267 12.89 5.85 -7.53
CA VAL A 267 13.19 6.61 -6.31
C VAL A 267 13.24 5.69 -5.09
N GLU A 268 12.26 4.80 -4.92
CA GLU A 268 12.19 3.81 -3.85
C GLU A 268 13.42 2.90 -3.86
N LEU A 269 13.78 2.35 -5.02
CA LEU A 269 14.97 1.51 -5.18
C LEU A 269 16.26 2.21 -4.71
N ILE A 270 16.48 3.46 -5.17
CA ILE A 270 17.68 4.21 -4.84
C ILE A 270 17.67 4.61 -3.37
N ALA A 271 16.54 5.12 -2.87
CA ALA A 271 16.41 5.60 -1.51
C ALA A 271 16.52 4.45 -0.49
N GLU A 272 15.73 3.39 -0.62
CA GLU A 272 15.84 2.21 0.27
C GLU A 272 17.22 1.58 0.15
N GLY A 273 17.72 1.38 -1.08
CA GLY A 273 19.01 0.75 -1.30
C GLY A 273 20.18 1.54 -0.70
N ALA A 274 20.18 2.86 -0.87
CA ALA A 274 21.20 3.74 -0.29
C ALA A 274 21.18 3.63 1.23
N VAL A 275 20.00 3.68 1.80
CA VAL A 275 19.83 3.64 3.24
C VAL A 275 20.24 2.29 3.85
N PHE A 276 19.90 1.15 3.23
CA PHE A 276 20.39 -0.15 3.70
C PHE A 276 21.90 -0.29 3.58
N LEU A 277 22.49 0.25 2.50
CA LEU A 277 23.94 0.28 2.33
C LEU A 277 24.61 1.13 3.42
N LEU A 278 24.03 2.31 3.70
CA LEU A 278 24.50 3.23 4.75
C LEU A 278 24.40 2.60 6.14
N MET A 279 23.29 1.91 6.43
CA MET A 279 23.14 1.14 7.67
C MET A 279 24.25 0.09 7.82
N GLY A 280 24.59 -0.65 6.75
CA GLY A 280 25.72 -1.56 6.78
C GLY A 280 27.04 -0.85 7.08
N LEU A 281 27.28 0.28 6.42
CA LEU A 281 28.52 1.06 6.56
C LEU A 281 28.70 1.65 7.97
N GLU A 282 27.62 2.09 8.63
CA GLU A 282 27.63 2.63 9.99
C GLU A 282 27.82 1.56 11.08
N LEU A 283 27.71 0.26 10.77
CA LEU A 283 27.85 -0.79 11.79
C LEU A 283 29.24 -0.73 12.47
N PHE A 284 30.30 -0.58 11.69
CA PHE A 284 31.66 -0.59 12.22
C PHE A 284 31.93 0.62 13.11
N THR A 285 31.46 1.81 12.71
CA THR A 285 31.64 3.04 13.48
C THR A 285 30.91 2.96 14.83
N LEU A 286 29.67 2.49 14.83
CA LEU A 286 28.90 2.30 16.06
C LEU A 286 29.54 1.27 17.01
N MET A 287 30.11 0.19 16.47
CA MET A 287 30.83 -0.79 17.29
C MET A 287 32.11 -0.20 17.89
N SER A 288 32.85 0.62 17.13
CA SER A 288 34.06 1.27 17.64
C SER A 288 33.74 2.30 18.73
N ASP A 289 32.66 3.08 18.59
CA ASP A 289 32.26 4.09 19.56
C ASP A 289 31.90 3.45 20.92
N VAL A 290 31.11 2.37 20.92
CA VAL A 290 30.75 1.66 22.15
C VAL A 290 31.94 0.92 22.78
N HIS A 291 32.89 0.46 21.95
CA HIS A 291 34.12 -0.14 22.48
C HIS A 291 34.96 0.89 23.24
N ASN A 292 35.04 2.12 22.73
CA ASN A 292 35.80 3.22 23.35
C ASN A 292 35.17 3.71 24.66
N ASP A 293 33.85 3.66 24.77
CA ASP A 293 33.11 4.08 25.98
C ASP A 293 33.06 3.03 27.11
N HIS A 294 33.75 1.89 26.96
CA HIS A 294 33.84 0.81 27.97
C HIS A 294 32.50 0.15 28.36
N GLU A 295 31.39 0.46 27.68
CA GLU A 295 30.06 -0.11 27.96
C GLU A 295 29.87 -1.54 27.39
N GLY A 296 30.86 -2.03 26.63
CA GLY A 296 30.96 -3.42 26.19
C GLY A 296 29.96 -3.80 25.09
N VAL A 297 30.44 -3.90 23.84
CA VAL A 297 29.67 -4.36 22.67
C VAL A 297 28.80 -5.61 22.93
N PRO A 298 29.27 -6.65 23.67
CA PRO A 298 28.43 -7.82 23.95
C PRO A 298 27.16 -7.50 24.74
N ASN A 299 27.21 -6.53 25.65
CA ASN A 299 26.06 -6.11 26.45
C ASN A 299 25.01 -5.43 25.57
N ALA A 300 25.44 -4.52 24.69
CA ALA A 300 24.56 -3.87 23.70
C ALA A 300 23.85 -4.89 22.80
N VAL A 301 24.57 -5.93 22.35
CA VAL A 301 24.00 -7.00 21.54
C VAL A 301 22.94 -7.79 22.32
N TRP A 302 23.23 -8.20 23.55
CA TRP A 302 22.26 -8.91 24.38
C TRP A 302 21.02 -8.08 24.70
N ILE A 303 21.19 -6.81 25.05
CA ILE A 303 20.07 -5.89 25.30
C ILE A 303 19.24 -5.73 24.02
N GLY A 304 19.88 -5.52 22.86
CA GLY A 304 19.20 -5.43 21.57
C GLY A 304 18.39 -6.68 21.23
N LEU A 305 18.96 -7.87 21.42
CA LEU A 305 18.24 -9.12 21.21
C LEU A 305 17.08 -9.31 22.20
N ALA A 306 17.24 -8.90 23.45
CA ALA A 306 16.18 -8.93 24.44
C ALA A 306 15.04 -7.97 24.09
N VAL A 307 15.36 -6.74 23.66
CA VAL A 307 14.39 -5.76 23.15
C VAL A 307 13.64 -6.32 21.95
N LEU A 308 14.34 -6.92 20.98
CA LEU A 308 13.70 -7.56 19.83
C LEU A 308 12.72 -8.66 20.27
N GLY A 309 13.11 -9.50 21.24
CA GLY A 309 12.24 -10.50 21.85
C GLY A 309 10.99 -9.90 22.50
N VAL A 310 11.15 -8.83 23.29
CA VAL A 310 10.03 -8.12 23.93
C VAL A 310 9.07 -7.57 22.88
N VAL A 311 9.57 -6.91 21.83
CA VAL A 311 8.71 -6.35 20.78
C VAL A 311 7.96 -7.46 20.04
N LEU A 312 8.60 -8.60 19.77
CA LEU A 312 7.94 -9.75 19.12
C LEU A 312 6.84 -10.34 19.99
N VAL A 313 7.07 -10.46 21.30
CA VAL A 313 6.06 -10.93 22.26
C VAL A 313 4.89 -9.96 22.33
N VAL A 314 5.14 -8.65 22.47
CA VAL A 314 4.09 -7.62 22.49
C VAL A 314 3.27 -7.68 21.20
N ARG A 315 3.92 -7.79 20.04
CA ARG A 315 3.26 -7.93 18.75
C ARG A 315 2.40 -9.18 18.68
N ALA A 316 2.90 -10.34 19.11
CA ALA A 316 2.13 -11.59 19.13
C ALA A 316 0.90 -11.49 20.04
N LEU A 317 1.08 -10.96 21.25
CA LEU A 317 0.01 -10.74 22.22
C LEU A 317 -1.06 -9.77 21.73
N TYR A 318 -0.73 -8.89 20.79
CA TYR A 318 -1.67 -7.93 20.23
C TYR A 318 -2.38 -8.42 18.97
N VAL A 319 -1.61 -8.94 18.01
CA VAL A 319 -2.12 -9.36 16.69
C VAL A 319 -3.03 -10.58 16.83
N VAL A 320 -2.69 -11.57 17.66
CA VAL A 320 -3.46 -12.81 17.79
C VAL A 320 -4.89 -12.54 18.30
N PRO A 321 -5.11 -11.79 19.40
CA PRO A 321 -6.47 -11.45 19.84
C PRO A 321 -7.23 -10.56 18.84
N LEU A 322 -6.53 -9.61 18.20
CA LEU A 322 -7.15 -8.74 17.19
C LEU A 322 -7.65 -9.55 15.99
N ALA A 323 -6.83 -10.46 15.48
CA ALA A 323 -7.19 -11.34 14.37
C ALA A 323 -8.36 -12.27 14.75
N TRP A 324 -8.34 -12.83 15.95
CA TRP A 324 -9.46 -13.62 16.46
C TRP A 324 -10.78 -12.82 16.53
N TRP A 325 -10.71 -11.56 16.98
CA TRP A 325 -11.87 -10.67 17.00
C TRP A 325 -12.38 -10.33 15.60
N LEU A 326 -11.48 -10.13 14.63
CA LEU A 326 -11.82 -9.88 13.22
C LEU A 326 -12.43 -11.14 12.56
N ASP A 327 -11.88 -12.33 12.81
CA ASP A 327 -12.44 -13.60 12.31
C ASP A 327 -13.85 -13.86 12.90
N ARG A 328 -14.06 -13.53 14.18
CA ARG A 328 -15.40 -13.63 14.79
C ARG A 328 -16.41 -12.68 14.14
N LYS A 329 -15.99 -11.51 13.67
CA LYS A 329 -16.83 -10.60 12.87
C LYS A 329 -17.12 -11.15 11.48
N ARG A 330 -16.12 -11.71 10.81
CA ARG A 330 -16.27 -12.37 9.50
C ARG A 330 -17.31 -13.49 9.56
N ARG A 331 -17.20 -14.41 10.52
CA ARG A 331 -18.15 -15.53 10.69
C ARG A 331 -19.61 -15.09 10.84
N ARG A 332 -19.86 -13.87 11.36
CA ARG A 332 -21.21 -13.29 11.40
C ARG A 332 -21.69 -12.81 10.04
N GLY A 333 -20.78 -12.31 9.20
CA GLY A 333 -21.04 -11.96 7.80
C GLY A 333 -21.38 -13.18 6.95
N ASP A 334 -20.60 -14.25 7.06
CA ASP A 334 -20.80 -15.50 6.30
C ASP A 334 -22.20 -16.10 6.51
N ARG A 335 -22.74 -15.99 7.74
CA ARG A 335 -24.11 -16.45 8.05
C ARG A 335 -25.20 -15.64 7.35
N ILE A 336 -24.95 -14.36 7.06
CA ILE A 336 -25.92 -13.44 6.46
C ILE A 336 -25.77 -13.41 4.93
N ARG A 337 -24.59 -13.80 4.41
CA ARG A 337 -24.28 -13.84 2.97
C ARG A 337 -25.38 -14.47 2.10
N PRO A 338 -25.84 -15.72 2.32
CA PRO A 338 -26.86 -16.32 1.45
C PRO A 338 -28.17 -15.54 1.46
N MET A 339 -28.55 -14.96 2.61
CA MET A 339 -29.78 -14.16 2.73
C MET A 339 -29.72 -12.85 1.94
N LEU A 340 -28.52 -12.33 1.66
CA LEU A 340 -28.33 -11.11 0.88
C LEU A 340 -28.06 -11.40 -0.60
N ALA A 341 -27.45 -12.54 -0.92
CA ALA A 341 -27.04 -12.90 -2.28
C ALA A 341 -28.24 -13.08 -3.21
N ASP A 342 -29.29 -13.75 -2.74
CA ASP A 342 -30.52 -13.98 -3.51
C ASP A 342 -31.49 -12.79 -3.46
N PHE A 343 -31.09 -11.70 -2.80
CA PHE A 343 -31.99 -10.64 -2.41
C PHE A 343 -31.82 -9.40 -3.29
N THR A 344 -32.88 -9.07 -4.03
CA THR A 344 -32.96 -7.86 -4.87
C THR A 344 -34.20 -7.06 -4.49
N VAL A 345 -34.04 -5.76 -4.19
CA VAL A 345 -35.17 -4.89 -3.92
C VAL A 345 -35.75 -4.39 -5.24
N THR A 346 -36.98 -4.84 -5.53
CA THR A 346 -37.76 -4.36 -6.67
C THR A 346 -38.43 -3.02 -6.29
N PRO A 347 -38.30 -1.98 -7.13
CA PRO A 347 -38.99 -0.72 -6.88
C PRO A 347 -40.51 -0.87 -7.04
N SER A 348 -41.27 -0.01 -6.36
CA SER A 348 -42.72 0.09 -6.50
C SER A 348 -43.07 1.49 -6.99
N ASP A 349 -43.95 1.59 -7.98
CA ASP A 349 -44.34 2.88 -8.57
C ASP A 349 -45.31 3.67 -7.68
N ASP A 350 -46.10 2.99 -6.83
CA ASP A 350 -47.09 3.57 -5.91
C ASP A 350 -46.56 3.72 -4.47
N VAL A 351 -45.57 4.59 -4.25
CA VAL A 351 -45.04 4.88 -2.90
C VAL A 351 -45.23 6.34 -2.51
N ASP A 352 -46.11 6.59 -1.56
CA ASP A 352 -46.29 7.92 -0.98
C ASP A 352 -45.16 8.32 -0.01
N ARG A 353 -44.94 9.63 0.19
CA ARG A 353 -43.89 10.21 1.04
C ARG A 353 -43.93 9.69 2.48
N GLY A 354 -45.13 9.41 3.02
CA GLY A 354 -45.30 8.83 4.35
C GLY A 354 -44.76 7.40 4.46
N GLN A 355 -45.03 6.58 3.44
CA GLN A 355 -44.52 5.21 3.33
C GLN A 355 -43.02 5.20 3.09
N GLU A 356 -42.50 6.10 2.24
CA GLU A 356 -41.06 6.23 1.98
C GLU A 356 -40.27 6.59 3.24
N ARG A 357 -40.81 7.47 4.10
CA ARG A 357 -40.18 7.79 5.39
C ARG A 357 -40.12 6.56 6.31
N ARG A 358 -41.20 5.78 6.38
CA ARG A 358 -41.26 4.56 7.21
C ARG A 358 -40.32 3.47 6.68
N SER A 359 -40.30 3.23 5.37
CA SER A 359 -39.41 2.26 4.73
C SER A 359 -37.94 2.65 4.91
N ARG A 360 -37.57 3.93 4.73
CA ARG A 360 -36.21 4.43 5.02
C ARG A 360 -35.81 4.23 6.49
N GLN A 361 -36.71 4.46 7.44
CA GLN A 361 -36.43 4.21 8.86
C GLN A 361 -36.26 2.72 9.16
N TRP A 362 -37.09 1.87 8.56
CA TRP A 362 -36.99 0.42 8.67
C TRP A 362 -35.64 -0.07 8.14
N TRP A 363 -35.27 0.31 6.91
CA TRP A 363 -33.99 -0.04 6.29
C TRP A 363 -32.79 0.47 7.08
N ARG A 364 -32.86 1.71 7.61
CA ARG A 364 -31.83 2.23 8.52
C ARG A 364 -31.67 1.37 9.78
N ARG A 365 -32.75 0.81 10.33
CA ARG A 365 -32.69 -0.08 11.51
C ARG A 365 -32.16 -1.46 11.15
N ALA A 366 -32.63 -2.06 10.06
CA ALA A 366 -32.20 -3.36 9.56
C ALA A 366 -30.68 -3.39 9.31
N PHE A 367 -30.16 -2.42 8.55
CA PHE A 367 -28.72 -2.32 8.28
C PHE A 367 -27.87 -1.97 9.51
N ARG A 368 -28.40 -1.18 10.47
CA ARG A 368 -27.65 -0.84 11.70
C ARG A 368 -27.52 -2.01 12.65
N ARG A 369 -28.58 -2.82 12.81
CA ARG A 369 -28.62 -3.82 13.88
C ARG A 369 -28.11 -5.19 13.47
N ARG A 370 -27.92 -5.46 12.16
CA ARG A 370 -27.52 -6.79 11.60
C ARG A 370 -28.16 -7.95 12.40
N ARG A 371 -29.44 -7.81 12.74
CA ARG A 371 -30.15 -8.79 13.57
C ARG A 371 -30.60 -9.94 12.68
N THR A 372 -30.44 -11.16 13.17
CA THR A 372 -30.96 -12.38 12.53
C THR A 372 -32.44 -12.27 12.20
N ARG A 373 -33.25 -11.61 13.05
CA ARG A 373 -34.69 -11.36 12.80
C ARG A 373 -34.99 -10.49 11.57
N ASP A 374 -34.17 -9.46 11.31
CA ASP A 374 -34.37 -8.61 10.13
C ASP A 374 -33.92 -9.37 8.87
N ALA A 375 -32.90 -10.23 9.01
CA ALA A 375 -32.41 -11.10 7.95
C ALA A 375 -33.43 -12.18 7.55
N THR A 376 -34.19 -12.75 8.49
CA THR A 376 -35.30 -13.65 8.16
C THR A 376 -36.45 -12.94 7.44
N ARG A 377 -36.78 -11.69 7.80
CA ARG A 377 -37.80 -10.91 7.06
C ARG A 377 -37.37 -10.61 5.62
N LEU A 378 -36.08 -10.31 5.42
CA LEU A 378 -35.49 -10.15 4.09
C LEU A 378 -35.61 -11.44 3.27
N ALA A 379 -35.24 -12.58 3.87
CA ALA A 379 -35.35 -13.90 3.22
C ALA A 379 -36.81 -14.27 2.88
N ASN A 380 -37.77 -13.86 3.70
CA ASN A 380 -39.20 -14.15 3.50
C ASN A 380 -39.91 -13.15 2.56
N GLY A 381 -39.22 -12.12 2.05
CA GLY A 381 -39.81 -11.12 1.14
C GLY A 381 -40.79 -10.12 1.80
N GLU A 382 -40.87 -10.06 3.13
CA GLU A 382 -41.76 -9.15 3.87
C GLU A 382 -41.17 -7.73 3.96
N LEU A 383 -41.27 -6.96 2.87
CA LEU A 383 -40.59 -5.66 2.75
C LEU A 383 -41.55 -4.49 2.59
N PRO A 384 -41.25 -3.34 3.21
CA PRO A 384 -41.98 -2.12 2.93
C PRO A 384 -41.67 -1.65 1.49
N PRO A 385 -42.67 -1.15 0.74
CA PRO A 385 -42.46 -0.67 -0.62
C PRO A 385 -41.53 0.55 -0.63
N VAL A 386 -40.75 0.68 -1.71
CA VAL A 386 -39.73 1.72 -1.86
C VAL A 386 -39.74 2.32 -3.27
N SER A 387 -39.46 3.62 -3.35
CA SER A 387 -39.27 4.35 -4.60
C SER A 387 -38.06 3.81 -5.39
N THR A 388 -38.03 4.06 -6.70
CA THR A 388 -36.93 3.71 -7.62
C THR A 388 -35.56 4.14 -7.10
N ASP A 389 -35.41 5.41 -6.72
CA ASP A 389 -34.17 5.95 -6.16
C ASP A 389 -33.76 5.25 -4.86
N THR A 390 -34.73 4.93 -4.00
CA THR A 390 -34.47 4.28 -2.72
C THR A 390 -34.08 2.83 -2.93
N ALA A 391 -34.75 2.10 -3.82
CA ALA A 391 -34.41 0.74 -4.23
C ALA A 391 -32.97 0.68 -4.80
N ALA A 392 -32.62 1.58 -5.72
CA ALA A 392 -31.27 1.67 -6.28
C ALA A 392 -30.20 1.90 -5.20
N ARG A 393 -30.46 2.80 -4.24
CA ARG A 393 -29.56 3.02 -3.10
C ARG A 393 -29.44 1.79 -2.20
N ILE A 394 -30.53 1.08 -1.93
CA ILE A 394 -30.52 -0.13 -1.09
C ILE A 394 -29.76 -1.25 -1.79
N ASN A 395 -30.06 -1.54 -3.05
CA ASN A 395 -29.36 -2.54 -3.85
C ASN A 395 -27.85 -2.23 -3.91
N SER A 396 -27.47 -0.97 -4.13
CA SER A 396 -26.05 -0.59 -4.10
C SER A 396 -25.37 -0.86 -2.76
N ARG A 397 -26.08 -0.72 -1.63
CA ARG A 397 -25.56 -1.05 -0.30
C ARG A 397 -25.48 -2.55 -0.07
N ILE A 398 -26.44 -3.32 -0.57
CA ILE A 398 -26.44 -4.79 -0.48
C ILE A 398 -25.25 -5.33 -1.26
N THR A 399 -25.08 -4.93 -2.54
CA THR A 399 -23.93 -5.32 -3.37
C THR A 399 -22.62 -5.00 -2.66
N ARG A 400 -22.49 -3.80 -2.07
CA ARG A 400 -21.29 -3.42 -1.33
C ARG A 400 -21.08 -4.25 -0.05
N THR A 401 -22.16 -4.58 0.65
CA THR A 401 -22.06 -5.40 1.88
C THR A 401 -21.69 -6.84 1.55
N LEU A 402 -22.24 -7.40 0.47
CA LEU A 402 -21.87 -8.73 -0.05
C LEU A 402 -20.41 -8.74 -0.45
N ALA A 403 -19.98 -7.77 -1.26
CA ALA A 403 -18.59 -7.60 -1.64
C ALA A 403 -17.62 -7.48 -0.45
N ASP A 404 -18.01 -6.77 0.61
CA ASP A 404 -17.20 -6.71 1.84
C ASP A 404 -17.17 -8.07 2.57
N ILE A 405 -18.28 -8.82 2.58
CA ILE A 405 -18.31 -10.17 3.16
C ILE A 405 -17.43 -11.13 2.35
N ASP A 406 -17.56 -11.14 1.03
CA ASP A 406 -16.77 -11.95 0.09
C ASP A 406 -15.28 -11.67 0.28
N TYR A 407 -14.89 -10.40 0.32
CA TYR A 407 -13.51 -9.99 0.60
C TYR A 407 -12.96 -10.58 1.92
N TYR A 408 -13.72 -10.53 3.01
CA TYR A 408 -13.28 -11.10 4.28
C TYR A 408 -13.30 -12.63 4.29
N ALA A 409 -14.13 -13.24 3.45
CA ALA A 409 -14.24 -14.69 3.31
C ALA A 409 -13.10 -15.28 2.48
N GLU A 410 -12.72 -14.62 1.39
CA GLU A 410 -11.64 -15.02 0.48
C GLU A 410 -10.25 -14.87 1.13
N ALA A 411 -10.06 -13.83 1.96
CA ALA A 411 -8.80 -13.60 2.67
C ALA A 411 -9.02 -13.56 4.20
N PRO A 412 -9.11 -14.72 4.87
CA PRO A 412 -9.17 -14.79 6.34
C PRO A 412 -7.96 -14.11 6.98
N LEU A 413 -8.14 -13.45 8.12
CA LEU A 413 -7.03 -13.23 9.05
C LEU A 413 -7.03 -14.36 10.07
N GLY A 414 -6.81 -15.58 9.58
CA GLY A 414 -6.76 -16.78 10.40
C GLY A 414 -5.44 -16.89 11.16
N PRO A 415 -5.20 -18.03 11.83
CA PRO A 415 -3.96 -18.27 12.56
C PRO A 415 -2.72 -18.15 11.66
N LYS A 416 -2.78 -18.66 10.43
CA LYS A 416 -1.66 -18.62 9.48
C LYS A 416 -1.29 -17.20 9.08
N GLU A 417 -2.30 -16.41 8.68
CA GLU A 417 -2.10 -15.02 8.27
C GLU A 417 -1.64 -14.16 9.45
N SER A 418 -2.17 -14.43 10.65
CA SER A 418 -1.73 -13.76 11.88
C SER A 418 -0.27 -14.05 12.20
N THR A 419 0.16 -15.31 12.05
CA THR A 419 1.58 -15.69 12.23
C THR A 419 2.48 -14.92 11.25
N ILE A 420 2.06 -14.79 9.99
CA ILE A 420 2.79 -13.98 9.01
C ILE A 420 2.82 -12.52 9.44
N ILE A 421 1.69 -11.92 9.84
CA ILE A 421 1.64 -10.52 10.28
C ILE A 421 2.54 -10.27 11.50
N VAL A 422 2.60 -11.19 12.45
CA VAL A 422 3.50 -11.10 13.60
C VAL A 422 4.96 -11.18 13.13
N TRP A 423 5.30 -12.18 12.33
CA TRP A 423 6.70 -12.40 11.91
C TRP A 423 7.22 -11.39 10.90
N ALA A 424 6.33 -10.80 10.09
CA ALA A 424 6.62 -9.76 9.10
C ALA A 424 6.87 -8.38 9.74
N GLY A 425 6.71 -8.23 11.06
CA GLY A 425 7.06 -6.98 11.73
C GLY A 425 8.57 -6.80 11.86
N MET A 426 9.28 -6.57 10.77
CA MET A 426 10.73 -6.33 10.76
C MET A 426 11.04 -4.88 11.14
N ARG A 427 12.10 -4.61 11.89
CA ARG A 427 12.56 -3.24 12.18
C ARG A 427 13.51 -2.80 11.09
N GLY A 428 13.34 -1.57 10.65
CA GLY A 428 13.99 -1.08 9.46
C GLY A 428 14.99 0.01 9.71
N VAL A 429 15.33 0.64 8.61
CA VAL A 429 16.07 1.89 8.52
C VAL A 429 15.63 2.93 9.54
N VAL A 430 14.32 3.14 9.63
CA VAL A 430 13.76 4.28 10.36
C VAL A 430 14.19 4.21 11.82
N THR A 431 14.35 3.00 12.36
CA THR A 431 14.92 2.75 13.68
C THR A 431 16.34 3.28 13.80
N VAL A 432 17.22 3.05 12.83
CA VAL A 432 18.61 3.54 12.88
C VAL A 432 18.67 5.05 12.76
N ALA A 433 17.97 5.62 11.78
CA ALA A 433 17.95 7.07 11.58
C ALA A 433 17.32 7.81 12.78
N ALA A 434 16.22 7.29 13.32
CA ALA A 434 15.57 7.88 14.49
C ALA A 434 16.43 7.76 15.75
N ALA A 435 17.18 6.66 15.94
CA ALA A 435 18.09 6.50 17.08
C ALA A 435 19.13 7.63 17.17
N GLN A 436 19.64 8.05 16.03
CA GLN A 436 20.64 9.11 15.95
C GLN A 436 20.08 10.49 16.35
N THR A 437 18.76 10.69 16.32
CA THR A 437 18.11 11.94 16.77
C THR A 437 18.02 12.09 18.29
N LEU A 438 18.43 11.07 19.06
CA LEU A 438 18.53 11.21 20.51
C LEU A 438 19.50 12.37 20.85
N PRO A 439 19.11 13.25 21.80
CA PRO A 439 19.96 14.38 22.23
C PRO A 439 21.38 13.94 22.60
N LEU A 440 22.39 14.74 22.25
CA LEU A 440 23.81 14.40 22.46
C LEU A 440 24.17 14.21 23.94
N ASP A 441 23.44 14.85 24.84
CA ASP A 441 23.55 14.77 26.29
C ASP A 441 22.78 13.58 26.91
N THR A 442 22.16 12.73 26.08
CA THR A 442 21.43 11.55 26.55
C THR A 442 22.41 10.57 27.23
N PRO A 443 22.15 10.14 28.48
CA PRO A 443 22.97 9.14 29.16
C PRO A 443 23.02 7.83 28.38
N GLY A 444 24.23 7.30 28.13
CA GLY A 444 24.42 6.05 27.39
C GLY A 444 23.96 6.12 25.93
N ARG A 445 23.95 7.31 25.30
CA ARG A 445 23.54 7.48 23.89
C ARG A 445 24.19 6.47 22.94
N PRO A 446 25.52 6.24 22.95
CA PRO A 446 26.15 5.30 22.03
C PRO A 446 25.63 3.87 22.20
N LEU A 447 25.43 3.42 23.45
CA LEU A 447 24.79 2.13 23.73
C LEU A 447 23.34 2.08 23.25
N LEU A 448 22.54 3.12 23.48
CA LEU A 448 21.15 3.17 23.01
C LEU A 448 21.06 3.11 21.48
N VAL A 449 21.94 3.81 20.77
CA VAL A 449 22.02 3.78 19.31
C VAL A 449 22.44 2.39 18.83
N LEU A 450 23.45 1.77 19.46
CA LEU A 450 23.86 0.41 19.11
C LEU A 450 22.77 -0.62 19.40
N VAL A 451 22.01 -0.47 20.49
CA VAL A 451 20.84 -1.32 20.80
C VAL A 451 19.78 -1.21 19.69
N ALA A 452 19.43 0.01 19.28
CA ALA A 452 18.49 0.23 18.18
C ALA A 452 19.01 -0.38 16.87
N PHE A 453 20.31 -0.22 16.59
CA PHE A 453 20.97 -0.84 15.44
C PHE A 453 20.88 -2.37 15.48
N VAL A 454 21.22 -2.99 16.60
CA VAL A 454 21.15 -4.45 16.79
C VAL A 454 19.72 -4.93 16.57
N VAL A 455 18.72 -4.22 17.10
CA VAL A 455 17.30 -4.56 16.88
C VAL A 455 16.96 -4.52 15.39
N ALA A 456 17.33 -3.45 14.69
CA ALA A 456 17.09 -3.31 13.25
C ALA A 456 17.80 -4.42 12.45
N ALA A 457 19.12 -4.57 12.63
CA ALA A 457 19.94 -5.55 11.92
C ALA A 457 19.53 -7.00 12.20
N ALA A 458 19.33 -7.37 13.47
CA ALA A 458 18.91 -8.71 13.84
C ALA A 458 17.51 -9.02 13.33
N SER A 459 16.58 -8.07 13.39
CA SER A 459 15.24 -8.26 12.83
C SER A 459 15.28 -8.48 11.32
N LEU A 460 16.07 -7.68 10.59
CA LEU A 460 16.22 -7.78 9.15
C LEU A 460 16.87 -9.11 8.74
N LEU A 461 17.99 -9.48 9.37
CA LEU A 461 18.71 -10.72 9.05
C LEU A 461 17.94 -11.97 9.45
N ILE A 462 17.40 -12.02 10.67
CA ILE A 462 16.69 -13.20 11.20
C ILE A 462 15.30 -13.28 10.59
N GLN A 463 14.46 -12.25 10.76
CA GLN A 463 13.08 -12.31 10.28
C GLN A 463 13.03 -12.23 8.76
N GLY A 464 13.84 -11.38 8.11
CA GLY A 464 13.87 -11.26 6.64
C GLY A 464 14.42 -12.49 5.95
N GLY A 465 15.43 -13.15 6.52
CA GLY A 465 15.94 -14.43 6.02
C GLY A 465 14.97 -15.60 6.20
N THR A 466 14.18 -15.61 7.29
CA THR A 466 13.27 -16.73 7.62
C THR A 466 11.83 -16.54 7.13
N LEU A 467 11.41 -15.32 6.81
CA LEU A 467 10.05 -15.02 6.35
C LEU A 467 9.66 -15.79 5.07
N PRO A 468 10.49 -15.88 4.01
CA PRO A 468 10.17 -16.70 2.84
C PRO A 468 9.97 -18.17 3.18
N TRP A 469 10.78 -18.72 4.09
CA TRP A 469 10.65 -20.11 4.57
C TRP A 469 9.34 -20.31 5.34
N LEU A 470 8.99 -19.37 6.22
CA LEU A 470 7.76 -19.41 7.00
C LEU A 470 6.53 -19.38 6.09
N ILE A 471 6.50 -18.49 5.09
CA ILE A 471 5.39 -18.37 4.13
C ILE A 471 5.20 -19.68 3.35
N ARG A 472 6.29 -20.28 2.84
CA ARG A 472 6.24 -21.58 2.14
C ARG A 472 5.70 -22.69 3.03
N THR A 473 6.11 -22.71 4.30
CA THR A 473 5.71 -23.75 5.26
C THR A 473 4.24 -23.66 5.62
N LEU A 474 3.69 -22.45 5.76
CA LEU A 474 2.28 -22.25 6.09
C LEU A 474 1.32 -22.60 4.94
N ARG A 475 1.83 -22.81 3.72
CA ARG A 475 1.07 -23.17 2.50
C ARG A 475 -0.21 -22.34 2.37
N ILE A 476 -0.08 -21.02 2.44
CA ILE A 476 -1.18 -20.13 2.08
C ILE A 476 -1.22 -20.12 0.55
N SER A 477 -1.96 -21.08 -0.01
CA SER A 477 -2.19 -21.12 -1.45
C SER A 477 -3.08 -19.93 -1.81
N ASN A 478 -2.63 -19.10 -2.75
CA ASN A 478 -3.58 -18.36 -3.55
C ASN A 478 -4.51 -19.38 -4.20
N ASN A 479 -5.81 -19.16 -4.10
CA ASN A 479 -6.77 -19.97 -4.84
C ASN A 479 -6.72 -19.50 -6.29
N SER A 480 -5.67 -19.89 -7.02
CA SER A 480 -5.40 -19.42 -8.38
C SER A 480 -6.61 -19.62 -9.28
N GLU A 481 -7.35 -20.72 -9.10
CA GLU A 481 -8.61 -20.97 -9.81
C GLU A 481 -9.68 -19.89 -9.54
N GLU A 482 -9.81 -19.43 -8.30
CA GLU A 482 -10.77 -18.39 -7.92
C GLU A 482 -10.34 -17.01 -8.45
N ILE A 483 -9.04 -16.70 -8.40
CA ILE A 483 -8.49 -15.49 -9.02
C ILE A 483 -8.75 -15.51 -10.53
N LEU A 484 -8.59 -16.64 -11.20
CA LEU A 484 -8.86 -16.80 -12.63
C LEU A 484 -10.36 -16.69 -12.92
N ALA A 485 -11.22 -17.30 -12.10
CA ALA A 485 -12.67 -17.18 -12.22
C ALA A 485 -13.15 -15.73 -12.05
N GLU A 486 -12.60 -15.00 -11.07
CA GLU A 486 -12.87 -13.58 -10.87
C GLU A 486 -12.45 -12.76 -12.09
N ARG A 487 -11.24 -13.02 -12.63
CA ARG A 487 -10.76 -12.36 -13.85
C ARG A 487 -11.69 -12.58 -15.04
N ARG A 488 -12.15 -13.83 -15.25
CA ARG A 488 -13.10 -14.17 -16.32
C ARG A 488 -14.41 -13.39 -16.18
N ARG A 489 -14.96 -13.29 -14.97
CA ARG A 489 -16.18 -12.53 -14.68
C ARG A 489 -16.00 -11.02 -14.95
N LEU A 490 -14.89 -10.45 -14.48
CA LEU A 490 -14.59 -9.03 -14.70
C LEU A 490 -14.44 -8.73 -16.19
N ARG A 491 -13.73 -9.58 -16.93
CA ARG A 491 -13.52 -9.42 -18.36
C ARG A 491 -14.84 -9.49 -19.13
N ALA A 492 -15.68 -10.49 -18.85
CA ALA A 492 -17.01 -10.61 -19.45
C ALA A 492 -17.88 -9.35 -19.23
N GLU A 493 -17.78 -8.69 -18.07
CA GLU A 493 -18.46 -7.41 -17.84
C GLU A 493 -17.93 -6.26 -18.70
N LEU A 494 -16.62 -6.21 -18.92
CA LEU A 494 -15.99 -5.19 -19.76
C LEU A 494 -16.30 -5.43 -21.24
N ASP A 495 -16.37 -6.69 -21.66
CA ASP A 495 -16.73 -7.07 -23.03
C ASP A 495 -18.20 -6.78 -23.31
N ALA A 496 -19.10 -7.09 -22.36
CA ALA A 496 -20.50 -6.69 -22.46
C ALA A 496 -20.65 -5.15 -22.58
N THR A 497 -19.83 -4.39 -21.84
CA THR A 497 -19.81 -2.93 -21.95
C THR A 497 -19.31 -2.46 -23.32
N ALA A 498 -18.28 -3.10 -23.87
CA ALA A 498 -17.76 -2.80 -25.20
C ALA A 498 -18.79 -3.12 -26.29
N GLN A 499 -19.42 -4.29 -26.23
CA GLN A 499 -20.46 -4.72 -27.16
C GLN A 499 -21.65 -3.77 -27.16
N GLN A 500 -22.06 -3.26 -25.99
CA GLN A 500 -23.10 -2.25 -25.90
C GLN A 500 -22.74 -0.99 -26.70
N VAL A 501 -21.54 -0.42 -26.46
CA VAL A 501 -21.07 0.77 -27.18
C VAL A 501 -20.95 0.51 -28.69
N MET A 502 -20.45 -0.67 -29.08
CA MET A 502 -20.34 -1.08 -30.48
C MET A 502 -21.71 -1.19 -31.16
N SER A 503 -22.74 -1.67 -30.45
CA SER A 503 -24.09 -1.79 -31.01
C SER A 503 -24.75 -0.44 -31.28
N GLU A 504 -24.40 0.56 -30.47
CA GLU A 504 -24.89 1.94 -30.55
C GLU A 504 -24.06 2.81 -31.52
N SER A 505 -22.83 2.38 -31.88
CA SER A 505 -21.91 3.17 -32.70
C SER A 505 -22.25 3.15 -34.20
N ASP A 506 -22.36 4.34 -34.78
CA ASP A 506 -22.53 4.51 -36.23
C ASP A 506 -21.30 4.02 -37.03
N THR A 507 -20.11 3.96 -36.44
CA THR A 507 -18.90 3.45 -37.10
C THR A 507 -19.03 1.96 -37.44
N VAL A 508 -19.59 1.18 -36.51
CA VAL A 508 -19.84 -0.26 -36.73
C VAL A 508 -20.94 -0.49 -37.77
N ARG A 509 -21.91 0.44 -37.88
CA ARG A 509 -22.94 0.39 -38.93
C ARG A 509 -22.38 0.74 -40.31
N GLN A 510 -21.46 1.70 -40.38
CA GLN A 510 -20.82 2.15 -41.63
C GLN A 510 -19.77 1.16 -42.14
N ILE A 511 -19.17 0.35 -41.27
CA ILE A 511 -18.11 -0.60 -41.61
C ILE A 511 -18.56 -2.03 -41.24
N PRO A 512 -19.30 -2.74 -42.12
CA PRO A 512 -19.94 -4.01 -41.77
C PRO A 512 -18.97 -5.14 -41.40
N TRP A 513 -17.78 -5.17 -41.99
CA TRP A 513 -16.74 -6.18 -41.70
C TRP A 513 -16.05 -5.96 -40.34
N LEU A 514 -16.23 -4.80 -39.71
CA LEU A 514 -15.58 -4.44 -38.45
C LEU A 514 -16.11 -5.26 -37.27
N ARG A 515 -17.42 -5.54 -37.25
CA ARG A 515 -18.05 -6.31 -36.17
C ARG A 515 -17.50 -7.75 -36.08
N PRO A 516 -17.51 -8.56 -37.17
CA PRO A 516 -16.91 -9.90 -37.15
C PRO A 516 -15.44 -9.90 -36.72
N ARG A 517 -14.65 -8.91 -37.17
CA ARG A 517 -13.24 -8.81 -36.83
C ARG A 517 -13.03 -8.51 -35.34
N LEU A 518 -13.84 -7.62 -34.76
CA LEU A 518 -13.80 -7.30 -33.33
C LEU A 518 -14.22 -8.49 -32.47
N GLU A 519 -15.25 -9.23 -32.88
CA GLU A 519 -15.67 -10.47 -32.20
C GLU A 519 -14.57 -11.53 -32.26
N GLN A 520 -13.91 -11.70 -33.40
CA GLN A 520 -12.80 -12.63 -33.56
C GLN A 520 -11.59 -12.23 -32.71
N ALA A 521 -11.19 -10.96 -32.73
CA ALA A 521 -10.09 -10.46 -31.90
C ALA A 521 -10.38 -10.61 -30.39
N SER A 522 -11.65 -10.48 -29.99
CA SER A 522 -12.06 -10.76 -28.61
C SER A 522 -11.84 -12.22 -28.25
N ARG A 523 -12.22 -13.17 -29.12
CA ARG A 523 -12.03 -14.62 -28.90
C ARG A 523 -10.57 -15.02 -28.91
N GLU A 524 -9.77 -14.52 -29.85
CA GLU A 524 -8.31 -14.75 -29.89
C GLU A 524 -7.66 -14.28 -28.58
N ALA A 525 -8.06 -13.10 -28.10
CA ALA A 525 -7.57 -12.58 -26.83
C ALA A 525 -8.09 -13.34 -25.59
N ASP A 526 -9.18 -14.11 -25.72
CA ASP A 526 -9.69 -15.01 -24.67
C ASP A 526 -8.87 -16.30 -24.62
N GLU A 527 -8.54 -16.88 -25.78
CA GLU A 527 -7.67 -18.06 -25.91
C GLU A 527 -6.24 -17.77 -25.41
N ASP A 528 -5.66 -16.63 -25.80
CA ASP A 528 -4.33 -16.21 -25.35
C ASP A 528 -4.28 -15.97 -23.84
N ALA A 529 -5.32 -15.33 -23.28
CA ALA A 529 -5.40 -15.07 -21.84
C ALA A 529 -5.61 -16.35 -21.02
N GLU A 530 -6.25 -17.36 -21.60
CA GLU A 530 -6.44 -18.68 -21.00
C GLU A 530 -5.14 -19.50 -21.05
N ALA A 531 -4.34 -19.36 -22.11
CA ALA A 531 -3.00 -19.94 -22.20
C ALA A 531 -2.01 -19.29 -21.22
N ASP A 532 -2.02 -17.96 -21.09
CA ASP A 532 -1.19 -17.22 -20.12
C ASP A 532 -1.57 -17.53 -18.66
N ALA A 533 -2.83 -17.86 -18.40
CA ALA A 533 -3.32 -18.22 -17.07
C ALA A 533 -2.81 -19.57 -16.55
N VAL A 534 -2.36 -20.46 -17.44
CA VAL A 534 -1.81 -21.79 -17.10
C VAL A 534 -0.31 -21.70 -16.76
N THR A 535 0.35 -20.60 -17.11
CA THR A 535 1.78 -20.36 -16.85
C THR A 535 1.96 -19.49 -15.60
N ASP A 536 2.99 -19.76 -14.78
CA ASP A 536 3.25 -19.06 -13.51
C ASP A 536 3.28 -17.52 -13.72
N PRO A 537 2.49 -16.72 -12.99
CA PRO A 537 2.44 -15.26 -13.15
C PRO A 537 3.79 -14.54 -12.95
N ASP A 538 4.79 -15.18 -12.32
CA ASP A 538 6.14 -14.62 -12.17
C ASP A 538 7.07 -14.87 -13.37
N ASP A 539 6.73 -15.77 -14.31
CA ASP A 539 7.57 -16.16 -15.45
C ASP A 539 7.09 -15.61 -16.81
N ALA A 540 5.96 -14.88 -16.87
CA ALA A 540 5.43 -14.35 -18.12
C ALA A 540 6.21 -13.09 -18.58
N PRO A 541 7.00 -13.15 -19.67
CA PRO A 541 7.72 -12.00 -20.16
C PRO A 541 6.76 -11.09 -20.94
N GLY A 542 6.22 -10.05 -20.30
CA GLY A 542 5.73 -8.81 -20.94
C GLY A 542 4.79 -8.93 -22.17
N GLY A 543 4.09 -10.06 -22.35
CA GLY A 543 3.53 -10.45 -23.66
C GLY A 543 2.11 -9.93 -23.98
N SER A 544 1.36 -9.41 -23.01
CA SER A 544 -0.07 -9.12 -23.22
C SER A 544 -0.37 -7.82 -24.00
N GLY A 545 0.66 -7.07 -24.42
CA GLY A 545 0.50 -5.88 -25.26
C GLY A 545 0.20 -6.19 -26.74
N ALA A 546 0.48 -7.41 -27.21
CA ALA A 546 0.39 -7.77 -28.63
C ALA A 546 -1.06 -8.02 -29.09
N ALA A 547 -1.92 -8.62 -28.24
CA ALA A 547 -3.30 -8.94 -28.61
C ALA A 547 -4.18 -7.69 -28.76
N ALA A 548 -3.98 -6.65 -27.92
CA ALA A 548 -4.71 -5.38 -28.02
C ALA A 548 -4.34 -4.55 -29.27
N ALA A 549 -3.12 -4.74 -29.80
CA ALA A 549 -2.65 -4.07 -31.01
C ALA A 549 -3.32 -4.62 -32.31
N GLY A 550 -4.00 -5.77 -32.24
CA GLY A 550 -4.59 -6.44 -33.41
C GLY A 550 -5.87 -5.79 -33.98
N VAL A 551 -6.45 -4.81 -33.28
CA VAL A 551 -7.74 -4.20 -33.67
C VAL A 551 -7.57 -2.96 -34.57
N VAL A 552 -6.46 -2.22 -34.47
CA VAL A 552 -6.18 -1.08 -35.35
C VAL A 552 -5.05 -1.45 -36.30
N PRO A 553 -5.32 -1.62 -37.60
CA PRO A 553 -4.31 -2.07 -38.55
C PRO A 553 -3.19 -1.01 -38.71
N GLY A 554 -2.01 -1.30 -38.17
CA GLY A 554 -0.89 -0.37 -38.04
C GLY A 554 0.19 -0.46 -39.14
N GLY A 555 -0.08 -1.11 -40.27
CA GLY A 555 0.89 -1.29 -41.35
C GLY A 555 0.44 -0.74 -42.70
N ALA A 556 1.39 -0.22 -43.49
CA ALA A 556 1.20 0.19 -44.88
C ALA A 556 0.78 -0.96 -45.84
N SER A 557 0.80 -2.20 -45.34
CA SER A 557 0.35 -3.42 -46.01
C SER A 557 -0.68 -4.13 -45.13
N THR A 558 -1.90 -3.59 -45.07
CA THR A 558 -3.02 -4.27 -44.40
C THR A 558 -3.90 -4.95 -45.44
N PRO A 559 -4.45 -6.15 -45.17
CA PRO A 559 -5.30 -6.87 -46.12
C PRO A 559 -6.59 -6.11 -46.53
N TYR A 560 -6.94 -5.03 -45.82
CA TYR A 560 -8.22 -4.34 -45.92
C TYR A 560 -8.17 -2.90 -46.45
N GLY A 561 -7.00 -2.35 -46.84
CA GLY A 561 -6.92 -1.09 -47.57
C GLY A 561 -7.70 0.09 -46.95
N LEU A 562 -7.63 0.28 -45.63
CA LEU A 562 -8.42 1.31 -44.93
C LEU A 562 -8.09 2.73 -45.40
N SER A 563 -9.14 3.51 -45.64
CA SER A 563 -9.02 4.96 -45.83
C SER A 563 -8.53 5.64 -44.54
N PHE A 564 -7.98 6.85 -44.69
CA PHE A 564 -7.65 7.69 -43.53
C PHE A 564 -8.87 7.95 -42.64
N GLU A 565 -10.05 8.18 -43.25
CA GLU A 565 -11.28 8.48 -42.55
C GLU A 565 -11.79 7.28 -41.73
N GLU A 566 -11.79 6.07 -42.29
CA GLU A 566 -12.13 4.84 -41.56
C GLU A 566 -11.18 4.59 -40.38
N ARG A 567 -9.87 4.85 -40.54
CA ARG A 567 -8.91 4.74 -39.43
C ARG A 567 -9.23 5.72 -38.30
N VAL A 568 -9.60 6.95 -38.63
CA VAL A 568 -10.00 7.96 -37.63
C VAL A 568 -11.29 7.55 -36.93
N GLN A 569 -12.28 7.04 -37.66
CA GLN A 569 -13.54 6.56 -37.10
C GLN A 569 -13.34 5.36 -36.16
N ILE A 570 -12.58 4.35 -36.58
CA ILE A 570 -12.26 3.17 -35.75
C ILE A 570 -11.55 3.58 -34.46
N ARG A 571 -10.56 4.49 -34.54
CA ARG A 571 -9.85 5.01 -33.36
C ARG A 571 -10.77 5.76 -32.42
N ARG A 572 -11.68 6.59 -32.95
CA ARG A 572 -12.66 7.32 -32.15
C ARG A 572 -13.59 6.37 -31.41
N MET A 573 -14.15 5.39 -32.11
CA MET A 573 -14.99 4.35 -31.52
C MET A 573 -14.23 3.57 -30.43
N ARG A 574 -12.95 3.22 -30.67
CA ARG A 574 -12.16 2.50 -29.66
C ARG A 574 -11.94 3.33 -28.40
N ARG A 575 -11.71 4.64 -28.52
CA ARG A 575 -11.66 5.55 -27.35
C ARG A 575 -12.99 5.62 -26.61
N GLU A 576 -14.12 5.62 -27.32
CA GLU A 576 -15.46 5.59 -26.70
C GLU A 576 -15.68 4.29 -25.92
N ILE A 577 -15.26 3.14 -26.45
CA ILE A 577 -15.27 1.85 -25.76
C ILE A 577 -14.42 1.89 -24.48
N ILE A 578 -13.16 2.34 -24.58
CA ILE A 578 -12.23 2.44 -23.44
C ILE A 578 -12.81 3.36 -22.36
N ALA A 579 -13.39 4.51 -22.75
CA ALA A 579 -14.02 5.43 -21.81
C ALA A 579 -15.21 4.81 -21.09
N ALA A 580 -16.04 4.04 -21.80
CA ALA A 580 -17.17 3.32 -21.23
C ALA A 580 -16.72 2.20 -20.27
N GLN A 581 -15.74 1.38 -20.67
CA GLN A 581 -15.15 0.34 -19.84
C GLN A 581 -14.49 0.92 -18.57
N ARG A 582 -13.75 2.04 -18.69
CA ARG A 582 -13.19 2.75 -17.53
C ARG A 582 -14.28 3.25 -16.58
N LYS A 583 -15.37 3.82 -17.12
CA LYS A 583 -16.53 4.24 -16.31
C LYS A 583 -17.19 3.05 -15.59
N ARG A 584 -17.26 1.89 -16.25
CA ARG A 584 -17.74 0.63 -15.64
C ARG A 584 -16.81 0.18 -14.51
N LEU A 585 -15.49 0.13 -14.74
CA LEU A 585 -14.49 -0.22 -13.71
C LEU A 585 -14.58 0.69 -12.49
N LEU A 586 -14.73 2.01 -12.69
CA LEU A 586 -14.89 2.96 -11.59
C LEU A 586 -16.16 2.69 -10.78
N ARG A 587 -17.25 2.31 -11.44
CA ARG A 587 -18.50 1.91 -10.77
C ARG A 587 -18.31 0.62 -9.96
N LEU A 588 -17.69 -0.40 -10.55
CA LEU A 588 -17.36 -1.66 -9.89
C LEU A 588 -16.45 -1.45 -8.67
N ARG A 589 -15.43 -0.59 -8.80
CA ARG A 589 -14.55 -0.16 -7.71
C ARG A 589 -15.34 0.52 -6.58
N SER A 590 -16.28 1.40 -6.92
CA SER A 590 -17.11 2.10 -5.92
C SER A 590 -18.06 1.16 -5.16
N GLN A 591 -18.50 0.08 -5.82
CA GLN A 591 -19.34 -0.97 -5.26
C GLN A 591 -18.53 -2.02 -4.51
N GLY A 592 -17.24 -2.13 -4.78
CA GLY A 592 -16.34 -3.12 -4.20
C GLY A 592 -16.50 -4.53 -4.78
N ALA A 593 -17.19 -4.67 -5.91
CA ALA A 593 -17.65 -5.95 -6.47
C ALA A 593 -16.54 -6.93 -6.88
N TYR A 594 -15.33 -6.42 -7.09
CA TYR A 594 -14.15 -7.18 -7.48
C TYR A 594 -12.96 -6.76 -6.61
N SER A 595 -11.96 -7.64 -6.51
CA SER A 595 -10.71 -7.40 -5.80
C SER A 595 -9.96 -6.21 -6.39
N SER A 596 -9.23 -5.50 -5.52
CA SER A 596 -8.39 -4.36 -5.92
C SER A 596 -7.39 -4.77 -7.00
N SER A 597 -6.82 -5.97 -6.89
CA SER A 597 -5.83 -6.51 -7.82
C SER A 597 -6.40 -6.76 -9.22
N ALA A 598 -7.63 -7.29 -9.32
CA ALA A 598 -8.29 -7.53 -10.60
C ALA A 598 -8.63 -6.21 -11.29
N LEU A 599 -9.18 -5.25 -10.54
CA LEU A 599 -9.53 -3.92 -11.05
C LEU A 599 -8.30 -3.12 -11.51
N SER A 600 -7.21 -3.13 -10.74
CA SER A 600 -5.97 -2.44 -11.08
C SER A 600 -5.32 -3.04 -12.34
N ARG A 601 -5.34 -4.36 -12.50
CA ARG A 601 -4.84 -5.03 -13.71
C ARG A 601 -5.67 -4.69 -14.95
N ALA A 602 -7.00 -4.78 -14.85
CA ALA A 602 -7.90 -4.42 -15.95
C ALA A 602 -7.72 -2.94 -16.36
N LEU A 603 -7.54 -2.04 -15.38
CA LEU A 603 -7.23 -0.65 -15.66
C LEU A 603 -5.89 -0.47 -16.37
N GLY A 604 -4.84 -1.20 -15.95
CA GLY A 604 -3.54 -1.17 -16.59
C GLY A 604 -3.58 -1.61 -18.05
N GLN A 605 -4.41 -2.60 -18.39
CA GLN A 605 -4.64 -3.03 -19.78
C GLN A 605 -5.31 -1.92 -20.61
N LEU A 606 -6.38 -1.30 -20.10
CA LEU A 606 -7.04 -0.18 -20.76
C LEU A 606 -6.11 1.04 -20.94
N ASP A 607 -5.25 1.28 -19.94
CA ASP A 607 -4.27 2.37 -19.98
C ASP A 607 -3.20 2.13 -21.04
N ALA A 608 -2.68 0.90 -21.16
CA ALA A 608 -1.74 0.52 -22.21
C ALA A 608 -2.37 0.66 -23.60
N GLU A 609 -3.63 0.26 -23.73
CA GLU A 609 -4.37 0.38 -24.99
C GLU A 609 -4.59 1.85 -25.41
N GLU A 610 -5.01 2.71 -24.47
CA GLU A 610 -5.19 4.14 -24.74
C GLU A 610 -3.87 4.81 -25.17
N ILE A 611 -2.76 4.45 -24.52
CA ILE A 611 -1.43 4.97 -24.88
C ILE A 611 -1.01 4.50 -26.28
N SER A 612 -1.26 3.24 -26.63
CA SER A 612 -1.01 2.72 -27.97
C SER A 612 -1.77 3.52 -29.04
N LEU A 613 -3.06 3.82 -28.81
CA LEU A 613 -3.87 4.64 -29.70
C LEU A 613 -3.34 6.07 -29.84
N ASP A 614 -2.79 6.65 -28.78
CA ASP A 614 -2.22 8.00 -28.78
C ASP A 614 -0.88 8.06 -29.53
N MET A 615 -0.02 7.05 -29.41
CA MET A 615 1.26 6.98 -30.14
C MET A 615 1.06 6.90 -31.65
N GLN A 616 0.05 6.15 -32.10
CA GLN A 616 -0.31 6.04 -33.53
C GLN A 616 -0.87 7.35 -34.14
N ARG A 617 -1.04 8.41 -33.34
CA ARG A 617 -1.47 9.74 -33.78
C ARG A 617 -0.31 10.58 -34.31
N GLY A 618 0.92 10.21 -33.97
CA GLY A 618 2.15 10.93 -34.35
C GLY A 618 2.87 10.39 -35.59
N SER A 619 2.38 9.29 -36.18
CA SER A 619 2.82 8.73 -37.48
C SER A 619 1.72 8.87 -38.51
#